data_AF-A0A9E3KUK4-F1
#
_entry.id   AF-A0A9E3KUK4-F1
#
_cell.length_a   1.000
_cell.length_b   1.000
_cell.length_c   1.000
_cell.angle_alpha   90.00
_cell.angle_beta   90.00
_cell.angle_gamma   90.00
#
_symmetry.space_group_name_H-M   'P 1'
#
loop_
_entity.id
_entity.type
_entity.pdbx_description
1 polymer ?
#
loop_
_entity_poly.entity_id
_entity_poly.type
_entity_poly.pdbx_seq_one_letter_code
_entity_poly.pdbx_strand_id
1 'polypeptide(L)'
;MAYEIRWSPDARRDYFAILEYLSSRWTEKEVINCIDRTEQIMQLISDNPLLFVSSAKKPDIHRCVIVSQVSLFYKVKNNQVELLRFWDNRMDPEKLNY
;
A
#
# COMPACT_ATOMS: atom_id res chain seq x y z
N MET A 1 -2.24 14.28 -16.00
CA MET A 1 -3.36 14.55 -15.07
C MET A 1 -3.16 13.58 -13.92
N ALA A 2 -2.97 14.08 -12.71
CA ALA A 2 -2.77 13.25 -11.52
C ALA A 2 -4.11 12.62 -11.08
N TYR A 3 -4.11 11.32 -10.79
CA TYR A 3 -5.25 10.61 -10.21
C TYR A 3 -5.38 10.97 -8.73
N GLU A 4 -6.60 11.23 -8.26
CA GLU A 4 -6.84 11.49 -6.84
C GLU A 4 -6.67 10.20 -6.03
N ILE A 5 -5.85 10.23 -4.98
CA ILE A 5 -5.64 9.09 -4.08
C ILE A 5 -6.59 9.19 -2.89
N ARG A 6 -7.36 8.12 -2.66
CA ARG A 6 -8.25 7.97 -1.50
C ARG A 6 -7.84 6.78 -0.66
N TRP A 7 -7.77 6.99 0.64
CA TRP A 7 -7.47 5.95 1.61
C TRP A 7 -8.77 5.35 2.13
N SER A 8 -8.92 4.02 2.03
CA SER A 8 -9.99 3.34 2.76
C SER A 8 -9.74 3.44 4.27
N PRO A 9 -10.78 3.32 5.12
CA PRO A 9 -10.61 3.24 6.57
C PRO A 9 -9.67 2.11 7.00
N ASP A 10 -9.72 0.98 6.31
CA ASP A 10 -8.88 -0.19 6.60
C ASP A 10 -7.43 0.04 6.18
N ALA A 11 -7.18 0.60 5.00
CA ALA A 11 -5.84 0.99 4.56
C ALA A 11 -5.18 1.96 5.55
N ARG A 12 -5.95 2.92 6.07
CA ARG A 12 -5.46 3.85 7.09
C ARG A 12 -5.09 3.11 8.39
N ARG A 13 -5.94 2.21 8.87
CA ARG A 13 -5.65 1.41 10.08
C ARG A 13 -4.43 0.53 9.90
N ASP A 14 -4.34 -0.18 8.77
CA ASP A 14 -3.21 -1.06 8.45
C ASP A 14 -1.89 -0.27 8.43
N TYR A 15 -1.89 0.90 7.78
CA TYR A 15 -0.71 1.75 7.68
C TYR A 15 -0.23 2.22 9.05
N PHE A 16 -1.13 2.71 9.91
CA PHE A 16 -0.75 3.10 11.27
C PHE A 16 -0.26 1.91 12.09
N ALA A 17 -0.89 0.74 11.97
CA ALA A 17 -0.44 -0.47 12.65
C ALA A 17 0.97 -0.90 12.22
N ILE A 18 1.29 -0.77 10.93
CA ILE A 18 2.62 -1.05 10.38
C ILE A 18 3.64 -0.04 10.92
N LEU A 19 3.30 1.26 10.94
CA LEU A 19 4.19 2.28 11.48
C LEU A 19 4.45 2.09 12.99
N GLU A 20 3.42 1.76 13.76
CA GLU A 20 3.54 1.47 15.19
C GLU A 20 4.42 0.23 15.42
N TYR A 21 4.21 -0.83 14.64
CA TYR A 21 5.05 -2.02 14.69
C TYR A 21 6.52 -1.72 14.34
N LEU A 22 6.76 -0.93 13.28
CA LEU A 22 8.11 -0.54 12.87
C LEU A 22 8.77 0.30 13.96
N SER A 23 8.06 1.27 14.54
CA SER A 23 8.58 2.11 15.62
C SER A 23 8.89 1.33 16.89
N SER A 24 8.11 0.30 17.21
CA SER A 24 8.34 -0.53 18.40
C SER A 24 9.48 -1.54 18.25
N ARG A 25 9.84 -1.95 17.03
CA ARG A 25 10.83 -3.03 16.79
C ARG A 25 12.08 -2.59 16.04
N TRP A 26 12.05 -1.45 15.38
CA TRP A 26 13.11 -0.97 14.51
C TRP A 26 13.48 0.48 14.85
N THR A 27 14.59 0.93 14.28
CA THR A 27 15.05 2.31 14.45
C THR A 27 14.16 3.29 13.68
N GLU A 28 14.15 4.54 14.12
CA GLU A 28 13.44 5.64 13.45
C GLU A 28 13.75 5.74 11.95
N LYS A 29 14.97 5.41 11.53
CA LYS A 29 15.38 5.36 10.11
C LYS A 29 14.51 4.42 9.27
N GLU A 30 14.13 3.26 9.80
CA GLU A 30 13.30 2.28 9.08
C GLU A 30 11.86 2.79 8.96
N VAL A 31 11.36 3.46 10.00
CA VAL A 31 10.03 4.10 9.99
C VAL A 31 9.99 5.19 8.92
N ILE A 32 10.98 6.10 8.93
CA ILE A 32 11.10 7.18 7.94
C ILE A 32 11.20 6.60 6.53
N ASN A 33 12.06 5.60 6.31
CA ASN A 33 12.21 4.96 5.01
C ASN A 33 10.90 4.33 4.51
N CYS A 34 10.09 3.75 5.39
CA CYS A 34 8.77 3.22 5.03
C CYS A 34 7.79 4.35 4.62
N ILE A 35 7.82 5.47 5.33
CA ILE A 35 7.00 6.65 5.01
C ILE A 35 7.41 7.22 3.65
N ASP A 36 8.71 7.47 3.45
CA ASP A 36 9.24 8.01 2.18
C ASP A 36 8.92 7.09 0.99
N ARG A 37 9.09 5.77 1.15
CA ARG A 37 8.73 4.79 0.12
C ARG A 37 7.23 4.82 -0.20
N THR A 38 6.38 4.99 0.81
CA THR A 38 4.93 5.04 0.62
C THR A 38 4.55 6.28 -0.19
N GLU A 39 5.10 7.45 0.15
CA GLU A 39 4.87 8.70 -0.57
C GLU A 39 5.36 8.62 -2.01
N GLN A 40 6.55 8.06 -2.25
CA GLN A 40 7.07 7.84 -3.61
C GLN A 40 6.14 6.95 -4.44
N ILE A 41 5.63 5.87 -3.85
CA ILE A 41 4.70 4.98 -4.54
C ILE A 41 3.37 5.67 -4.81
N MET A 42 2.86 6.46 -3.87
CA MET A 42 1.66 7.26 -4.09
C MET A 42 1.83 8.23 -5.25
N GLN A 43 2.96 8.93 -5.34
CA GLN A 43 3.29 9.79 -6.49
C GLN A 43 3.26 9.00 -7.81
N LEU A 44 3.90 7.82 -7.84
CA LEU A 44 3.93 6.95 -9.03
C LEU A 44 2.53 6.44 -9.42
N ILE A 45 1.71 6.02 -8.46
CA ILE A 45 0.34 5.54 -8.71
C ILE A 45 -0.55 6.71 -9.17
N SER A 46 -0.35 7.90 -8.62
CA SER A 46 -1.08 9.11 -9.03
C SER A 46 -0.78 9.48 -10.48
N ASP A 47 0.47 9.32 -10.95
CA ASP A 47 0.84 9.62 -12.34
C ASP A 47 0.48 8.49 -13.31
N ASN A 48 0.75 7.23 -12.91
CA ASN A 48 0.45 6.04 -13.69
C ASN A 48 -0.14 4.93 -12.82
N PRO A 49 -1.48 4.89 -12.66
CA PRO A 49 -2.12 3.95 -11.74
C PRO A 49 -2.12 2.50 -12.22
N LEU A 50 -1.79 2.24 -13.49
CA LEU A 50 -1.67 0.89 -14.06
C LEU A 50 -0.21 0.40 -14.09
N LEU A 51 0.71 1.13 -13.45
CA LEU A 51 2.14 0.80 -13.41
C LEU A 51 2.43 -0.54 -12.72
N PHE A 52 1.65 -0.90 -11.71
CA PHE A 52 1.91 -2.07 -10.88
C PHE A 52 1.10 -3.29 -11.31
N VAL A 53 1.63 -4.48 -10.99
CA VAL A 53 1.04 -5.76 -11.38
C VAL A 53 -0.34 -5.95 -10.77
N SER A 54 -1.25 -6.56 -11.52
CA SER A 54 -2.54 -6.99 -10.99
C SER A 54 -2.38 -8.15 -10.02
N SER A 55 -3.28 -8.22 -9.05
CA SER A 55 -3.33 -9.28 -8.06
C SER A 55 -3.82 -10.56 -8.72
N ALA A 56 -3.17 -11.68 -8.40
CA ALA A 56 -3.56 -13.00 -8.89
C ALA A 56 -4.98 -13.41 -8.46
N LYS A 57 -5.49 -12.93 -7.31
CA LYS A 57 -6.86 -13.28 -6.85
C LYS A 57 -7.95 -12.39 -7.47
N LYS A 58 -7.63 -11.12 -7.81
CA LYS A 58 -8.60 -10.15 -8.36
C LYS A 58 -7.88 -9.23 -9.37
N PRO A 59 -8.18 -9.31 -10.67
CA PRO A 59 -7.45 -8.58 -11.71
C PRO A 59 -7.61 -7.05 -11.62
N ASP A 60 -8.74 -6.56 -11.08
CA ASP A 60 -9.00 -5.13 -10.87
C ASP A 60 -8.20 -4.49 -9.72
N ILE A 61 -7.49 -5.31 -8.94
CA ILE A 61 -6.67 -4.85 -7.82
C ILE A 61 -5.22 -4.95 -8.22
N HIS A 62 -4.48 -3.88 -8.01
CA HIS A 62 -3.06 -3.81 -8.25
C HIS A 62 -2.30 -3.98 -6.94
N ARG A 63 -1.15 -4.65 -7.00
CA ARG A 63 -0.24 -4.87 -5.88
C ARG A 63 1.06 -4.12 -6.13
N CYS A 64 1.43 -3.29 -5.17
CA CYS A 64 2.73 -2.63 -5.12
C CYS A 64 3.52 -3.08 -3.88
N VAL A 65 4.83 -3.26 -4.01
CA VAL A 65 5.72 -3.56 -2.88
C VAL A 65 6.34 -2.26 -2.40
N ILE A 66 6.02 -1.85 -1.18
CA ILE A 66 6.57 -0.62 -0.56
C ILE A 66 7.98 -0.90 -0.06
N VAL A 67 8.07 -1.87 0.83
CA VAL A 67 9.31 -2.46 1.32
C VAL A 67 9.14 -3.97 1.29
N SER A 68 10.22 -4.74 1.43
CA SER A 68 10.16 -6.21 1.37
C SER A 68 9.09 -6.81 2.30
N GLN A 69 8.85 -6.17 3.44
CA GLN A 69 7.89 -6.60 4.45
C GLN A 69 6.47 -6.06 4.24
N VAL A 70 6.24 -5.06 3.37
CA VAL A 70 4.93 -4.40 3.24
C VAL A 70 4.53 -4.25 1.77
N SER A 71 3.34 -4.72 1.45
CA SER A 71 2.71 -4.51 0.15
C SER A 71 1.44 -3.66 0.26
N LEU A 72 1.26 -2.76 -0.69
CA LEU A 72 0.05 -1.97 -0.87
C LEU A 72 -0.85 -2.61 -1.92
N PHE A 73 -2.13 -2.72 -1.60
CA PHE A 73 -3.17 -3.12 -2.54
C PHE A 73 -4.10 -1.94 -2.81
N TYR A 74 -4.31 -1.64 -4.09
CA TYR A 74 -5.15 -0.53 -4.51
C TYR A 74 -5.95 -0.92 -5.75
N LYS A 75 -7.03 -0.18 -6.04
CA LYS A 75 -7.81 -0.32 -7.28
C LYS A 75 -8.00 1.05 -7.93
N VAL A 76 -8.22 1.05 -9.24
CA VAL A 76 -8.43 2.27 -10.02
C VAL A 76 -9.91 2.34 -10.42
N LYS A 77 -10.60 3.43 -10.09
CA LYS A 77 -12.02 3.61 -10.43
C LYS A 77 -12.32 5.08 -10.72
N ASN A 78 -12.99 5.36 -11.85
CA ASN A 78 -13.46 6.71 -12.21
C ASN A 78 -12.39 7.81 -12.07
N ASN A 79 -11.19 7.58 -12.60
CA ASN A 79 -10.04 8.50 -12.47
C ASN A 79 -9.56 8.74 -11.02
N GLN A 80 -9.87 7.83 -10.11
CA GLN A 80 -9.40 7.84 -8.72
C GLN A 80 -8.69 6.53 -8.39
N VAL A 81 -7.72 6.62 -7.49
CA VAL A 81 -6.97 5.50 -6.93
C VAL A 81 -7.48 5.29 -5.51
N GLU A 82 -8.06 4.14 -5.24
CA GLU A 82 -8.53 3.77 -3.91
C GLU A 82 -7.55 2.78 -3.29
N LEU A 83 -6.85 3.22 -2.23
CA LEU A 83 -5.99 2.35 -1.43
C LEU A 83 -6.87 1.48 -0.56
N LEU A 84 -6.78 0.16 -0.76
CA LEU A 84 -7.65 -0.80 -0.11
C LEU A 84 -7.06 -1.29 1.20
N ARG A 85 -5.80 -1.75 1.17
CA ARG A 85 -5.12 -2.40 2.30
C ARG A 85 -3.61 -2.26 2.21
N PHE A 86 -2.97 -2.09 3.37
CA PHE A 86 -1.54 -2.33 3.51
C PHE A 86 -1.36 -3.70 4.17
N TRP A 87 -0.52 -4.53 3.58
CA TRP A 87 -0.33 -5.90 4.02
C TRP A 87 1.10 -6.15 4.45
N ASP A 88 1.28 -6.72 5.63
CA ASP A 88 2.56 -7.26 6.06
C ASP A 88 2.81 -8.60 5.36
N ASN A 89 3.78 -8.64 4.46
CA ASN A 89 4.15 -9.81 3.67
C ASN A 89 4.63 -11.01 4.52
N ARG A 90 4.91 -10.82 5.81
CA ARG A 90 5.24 -11.92 6.74
C ARG A 90 4.00 -12.63 7.29
N MET A 91 2.82 -12.04 7.13
CA MET A 91 1.55 -12.64 7.56
C MET A 91 1.03 -13.65 6.54
N ASP A 92 0.27 -14.64 7.02
CA ASP A 92 -0.31 -15.70 6.18
C ASP A 92 -1.12 -15.12 5.00
N PRO A 93 -0.75 -15.40 3.74
CA PRO A 93 -1.44 -14.85 2.56
C PRO A 93 -2.89 -15.34 2.40
N GLU A 94 -3.27 -16.37 3.14
CA GLU A 94 -4.65 -16.88 3.23
C GLU A 94 -5.56 -15.98 4.06
N LYS A 95 -5.02 -15.20 5.01
CA LYS A 95 -5.78 -14.24 5.84
C LYS A 95 -5.99 -12.89 5.16
N LEU A 96 -5.39 -12.68 3.98
CA LEU A 96 -5.51 -11.45 3.22
C LEU A 96 -6.87 -11.39 2.50
N ASN A 97 -7.79 -10.61 3.07
CA ASN A 97 -9.07 -10.21 2.48
C ASN A 97 -9.04 -8.72 2.10
N TYR A 98 -9.47 -8.42 0.87
CA TYR A 98 -9.63 -7.08 0.31
C TYR A 98 -10.85 -7.03 -0.61
#